data_AF-A0A9W8DLK7-F1
#
_entry.id   AF-A0A9W8DLK7-F1
#
_cell.length_a   1.000
_cell.length_b   1.000
_cell.length_c   1.000
_cell.angle_alpha   90.00
_cell.angle_beta   90.00
_cell.angle_gamma   90.00
#
_symmetry.space_group_name_H-M   'P 1'
#
loop_
_entity.id
_entity.type
_entity.pdbx_description
1 polymer ?
#
loop_
_entity_poly.entity_id
_entity_poly.type
_entity_poly.pdbx_seq_one_letter_code
_entity_poly.pdbx_strand_id
1 'polypeptide(L)'
;CEKIGTSNYFWSFPSAALNSRKRKVDDLEAELEQLTKRNEEIKKSIATAQDGREDTDSRTELLATLAELEQRNEEDKLELQKFRECDPVLLQAKDKASAVAKDAANRWTDNIFTVQAYCRDKFMMSGADFNSNFGLPEDFDNIP
;
A
#
# COMPACT_ATOMS: atom_id res chain seq x y z
N CYS A 1 7.42 26.27 56.64
CA CYS A 1 7.77 24.95 57.19
C CYS A 1 8.92 24.46 56.35
N GLU A 2 10.07 24.26 56.97
CA GLU A 2 11.23 23.69 56.30
C GLU A 2 11.65 22.44 57.07
N LYS A 3 11.93 21.36 56.33
CA LYS A 3 12.31 20.08 56.92
C LYS A 3 13.82 19.97 56.90
N ILE A 4 14.41 19.80 58.08
CA ILE A 4 15.85 19.63 58.26
C ILE A 4 16.05 18.35 59.05
N GLY A 5 16.58 17.31 58.39
CA GLY A 5 16.68 15.96 58.93
C GLY A 5 15.31 15.32 59.16
N THR A 6 15.08 14.78 60.36
CA THR A 6 13.81 14.15 60.76
C THR A 6 12.80 15.14 61.34
N SER A 7 13.19 16.39 61.59
CA SER A 7 12.39 17.39 62.29
C SER A 7 11.89 18.50 61.37
N ASN A 8 10.71 19.03 61.68
CA ASN A 8 10.10 20.16 60.97
C ASN A 8 10.32 21.45 61.75
N TYR A 9 10.79 22.49 61.07
CA TYR A 9 11.06 23.81 61.64
C TYR A 9 10.09 24.85 61.09
N PHE A 10 9.61 25.72 61.99
CA PHE A 10 8.67 26.79 61.69
C PHE A 10 9.27 28.15 62.09
N TRP A 11 9.30 29.09 61.15
CA TRP A 11 9.71 30.47 61.39
C TRP A 11 8.90 31.42 60.51
N SER A 12 8.75 32.67 60.95
CA SER A 12 8.13 33.74 60.16
C SER A 12 9.00 34.99 60.23
N PHE A 13 9.22 35.62 59.08
CA PHE A 13 9.91 36.90 58.97
C PHE A 13 8.96 37.92 58.34
N PRO A 14 8.90 39.17 58.82
CA PRO A 14 8.09 40.22 58.20
C PRO A 14 8.40 40.43 56.71
N SER A 15 9.65 40.19 56.30
CA SER A 15 10.13 40.30 54.92
C SER A 15 9.80 39.10 54.04
N ALA A 16 9.31 37.97 54.59
CA ALA A 16 9.09 36.74 53.82
C ALA A 16 8.07 36.93 52.69
N ALA A 17 6.96 37.63 52.97
CA ALA A 17 5.94 37.93 51.96
C ALA A 17 6.48 38.84 50.85
N LEU A 18 7.28 39.85 51.22
CA LEU A 18 7.91 40.75 50.26
C LEU A 18 8.90 40.01 49.36
N ASN A 19 9.79 39.19 49.94
CA ASN A 19 10.78 38.43 49.19
C ASN A 19 10.13 37.39 48.27
N SER A 20 9.04 36.74 48.71
CA SER A 20 8.28 35.81 47.86
C SER A 20 7.67 36.52 46.66
N ARG A 21 7.10 37.71 46.86
CA ARG A 21 6.55 38.52 45.76
C ARG A 21 7.64 38.98 44.81
N LYS A 22 8.80 39.42 45.34
CA LYS A 22 9.95 39.84 44.54
C LYS A 22 10.47 38.70 43.67
N ARG A 23 10.72 37.51 44.24
CA ARG A 23 11.08 36.32 43.45
C ARG A 23 10.05 36.01 42.38
N LYS A 24 8.76 36.13 42.70
CA LYS A 24 7.72 35.86 41.71
C LYS A 24 7.71 36.88 40.57
N VAL A 25 8.04 38.13 40.85
CA VAL A 25 8.26 39.16 39.81
C VAL A 25 9.45 38.78 38.95
N ASP A 26 10.61 38.47 39.56
CA ASP A 26 11.82 38.07 38.85
C ASP A 26 11.58 36.84 37.95
N ASP A 27 10.87 35.81 38.46
CA ASP A 27 10.51 34.61 37.70
C ASP A 27 9.61 34.94 36.49
N LEU A 28 8.61 35.81 36.68
CA LEU A 28 7.68 36.19 35.61
C LEU A 28 8.35 37.09 34.57
N GLU A 29 9.28 37.95 34.98
CA GLU A 29 10.08 38.76 34.05
C GLU A 29 10.98 37.89 33.17
N ALA A 30 11.63 36.88 33.76
CA ALA A 30 12.43 35.90 33.00
C ALA A 30 11.58 35.06 32.03
N GLU A 31 10.39 34.61 32.47
CA GLU A 31 9.45 33.89 31.61
C GLU A 31 8.95 34.78 30.46
N LEU A 32 8.65 36.05 30.75
CA LEU A 32 8.22 37.01 29.74
C LEU A 32 9.32 37.25 28.70
N GLU A 33 10.57 37.42 29.12
CA GLU A 33 11.73 37.56 28.20
C GLU A 33 11.92 36.31 27.32
N GLN A 34 11.78 35.11 27.91
CA GLN A 34 11.88 33.87 27.14
C GLN A 34 10.75 33.76 26.10
N LEU A 35 9.52 34.07 26.49
CA LEU A 35 8.35 34.00 25.61
C LEU A 35 8.39 35.05 24.51
N THR A 36 8.85 36.27 24.79
CA THR A 36 9.00 37.33 23.77
C THR A 36 10.04 36.92 22.73
N LYS A 37 11.21 36.42 23.17
CA LYS A 37 12.24 35.91 22.26
C LYS A 37 11.72 34.78 21.39
N ARG A 38 11.02 33.80 21.98
CA ARG A 38 10.42 32.69 21.23
C ARG A 38 9.36 33.17 20.24
N ASN A 39 8.56 34.17 20.60
CA ASN A 39 7.56 34.77 19.71
C ASN A 39 8.22 35.42 18.49
N GLU A 40 9.32 36.15 18.71
CA GLU A 40 10.11 36.75 17.62
C GLU A 40 10.72 35.71 16.70
N GLU A 41 11.28 34.63 17.25
CA GLU A 41 11.82 33.51 16.48
C GLU A 41 10.74 32.84 15.61
N ILE A 42 9.56 32.58 16.19
CA ILE A 42 8.42 32.01 15.44
C ILE A 42 7.95 32.96 14.35
N LYS A 43 7.84 34.27 14.62
CA LYS A 43 7.46 35.27 13.60
C LYS A 43 8.44 35.30 12.43
N LYS A 44 9.75 35.24 12.71
CA LYS A 44 10.78 35.14 11.66
C LYS A 44 10.65 33.85 10.86
N SER A 45 10.37 32.73 11.52
CA SER A 45 10.14 31.44 10.85
C SER A 45 8.88 31.45 9.96
N ILE A 46 7.82 32.14 10.39
CA ILE A 46 6.60 32.28 9.58
C ILE A 46 6.89 33.13 8.35
N ALA A 47 7.55 34.29 8.52
CA ALA A 47 7.87 35.18 7.41
C ALA A 47 8.76 34.49 6.35
N THR A 48 9.76 33.72 6.79
CA THR A 48 10.61 32.93 5.89
C THR A 48 9.88 31.78 5.20
N ALA A 49 8.89 31.17 5.84
CA ALA A 49 8.08 30.11 5.22
C ALA A 49 6.99 30.65 4.29
N GLN A 50 6.56 31.90 4.49
CA GLN A 50 5.62 32.61 3.61
C GLN A 50 6.28 33.03 2.30
N ASP A 51 7.58 33.31 2.31
CA ASP A 51 8.37 33.57 1.10
C ASP A 51 8.27 32.37 0.14
N GLY A 52 7.65 32.56 -1.02
CA GLY A 52 7.33 31.51 -2.00
C GLY A 52 6.07 30.68 -1.72
N ARG A 53 5.32 30.95 -0.63
CA ARG A 53 3.99 30.36 -0.34
C ARG A 53 2.92 31.42 -0.16
N GLU A 54 3.09 32.52 -0.88
CA GLU A 54 2.16 33.63 -0.85
C GLU A 54 0.77 33.16 -1.31
N ASP A 55 -0.27 33.58 -0.57
CA ASP A 55 -1.65 33.32 -0.94
C ASP A 55 -2.03 34.20 -2.12
N THR A 56 -1.66 33.72 -3.30
CA THR A 56 -2.01 34.29 -4.60
C THR A 56 -3.08 33.42 -5.26
N ASP A 57 -3.92 34.03 -6.09
CA ASP A 57 -4.95 33.29 -6.85
C ASP A 57 -4.31 32.21 -7.76
N SER A 58 -3.11 32.49 -8.29
CA SER A 58 -2.36 31.50 -9.07
C SER A 58 -1.97 30.27 -8.24
N ARG A 59 -1.61 30.44 -6.96
CA ARG A 59 -1.26 29.32 -6.07
C ARG A 59 -2.49 28.50 -5.71
N THR A 60 -3.63 29.14 -5.44
CA THR A 60 -4.87 28.42 -5.11
C THR A 60 -5.37 27.61 -6.30
N GLU A 61 -5.33 28.17 -7.51
CA GLU A 61 -5.62 27.45 -8.76
C GLU A 61 -4.65 26.29 -9.00
N LEU A 62 -3.34 26.50 -8.78
CA LEU A 62 -2.34 25.45 -8.94
C LEU A 62 -2.54 24.30 -7.93
N LEU A 63 -2.89 24.60 -6.68
CA LEU A 63 -3.19 23.58 -5.69
C LEU A 63 -4.47 22.80 -6.02
N ALA A 64 -5.49 23.47 -6.57
CA ALA A 64 -6.71 22.81 -7.02
C ALA A 64 -6.45 21.86 -8.20
N THR A 65 -5.70 22.32 -9.19
CA THR A 65 -5.31 21.49 -10.35
C THR A 65 -4.40 20.33 -9.95
N LEU A 66 -3.47 20.53 -9.00
CA LEU A 66 -2.66 19.46 -8.45
C LEU A 66 -3.53 18.38 -7.80
N ALA A 67 -4.49 18.77 -6.96
CA ALA A 67 -5.41 17.83 -6.31
C ALA A 67 -6.26 17.03 -7.32
N GLU A 68 -6.74 17.70 -8.38
CA GLU A 68 -7.48 17.04 -9.46
C GLU A 68 -6.59 16.03 -10.21
N LEU A 69 -5.36 16.42 -10.55
CA LEU A 69 -4.42 15.54 -11.25
C LEU A 69 -3.99 14.35 -10.40
N GLU A 70 -3.78 14.53 -9.09
CA GLU A 70 -3.47 13.45 -8.16
C GLU A 70 -4.63 12.45 -8.10
N GLN A 71 -5.87 12.94 -7.99
CA GLN A 71 -7.06 12.07 -8.01
C GLN A 71 -7.14 11.27 -9.31
N ARG A 72 -7.02 11.94 -10.47
CA ARG A 72 -7.07 11.29 -11.78
C ARG A 72 -5.97 10.25 -11.95
N ASN A 73 -4.76 10.55 -11.49
CA ASN A 73 -3.64 9.61 -11.56
C ASN A 73 -3.92 8.33 -10.75
N GLU A 74 -4.52 8.46 -9.56
CA GLU A 74 -4.93 7.28 -8.77
C GLU A 74 -6.05 6.49 -9.45
N GLU A 75 -7.03 7.16 -10.05
CA GLU A 75 -8.09 6.50 -10.83
C GLU A 75 -7.51 5.74 -12.04
N ASP A 76 -6.63 6.38 -12.81
CA ASP A 76 -5.97 5.79 -13.98
C ASP A 76 -5.10 4.58 -13.58
N LYS A 77 -4.38 4.66 -12.45
CA LYS A 77 -3.61 3.52 -11.91
C LYS A 77 -4.51 2.34 -11.54
N LEU A 78 -5.65 2.60 -10.91
CA LEU A 78 -6.61 1.56 -10.56
C LEU A 78 -7.23 0.93 -11.80
N GLU A 79 -7.49 1.72 -12.85
CA GLU A 79 -7.96 1.21 -14.13
C GLU A 79 -6.89 0.34 -14.81
N LEU A 80 -5.64 0.80 -14.87
CA LEU A 80 -4.53 0.04 -15.43
C LEU A 80 -4.30 -1.30 -14.69
N GLN A 81 -4.52 -1.35 -13.37
CA GLN A 81 -4.43 -2.60 -12.62
C GLN A 81 -5.43 -3.66 -13.12
N LYS A 82 -6.62 -3.26 -13.60
CA LYS A 82 -7.61 -4.20 -14.16
C LYS A 82 -7.10 -4.89 -15.42
N PHE A 83 -6.21 -4.22 -16.17
CA PHE A 83 -5.66 -4.72 -17.42
C PHE A 83 -4.27 -5.35 -17.27
N ARG A 84 -3.79 -5.55 -16.03
CA ARG A 84 -2.46 -6.11 -15.76
C ARG A 84 -2.23 -7.47 -16.42
N GLU A 85 -3.27 -8.30 -16.53
CA GLU A 85 -3.19 -9.62 -17.15
C GLU A 85 -3.37 -9.60 -18.68
N CYS A 86 -3.77 -8.45 -19.23
CA CYS A 86 -3.98 -8.25 -20.66
C CYS A 86 -2.72 -7.74 -21.38
N ASP A 87 -1.52 -8.05 -20.86
CA ASP A 87 -0.27 -7.76 -21.54
C ASP A 87 -0.22 -8.54 -22.87
N PRO A 88 -0.13 -7.87 -24.03
CA PRO A 88 -0.07 -8.53 -25.34
C PRO A 88 1.04 -9.59 -25.43
N VAL A 89 2.18 -9.36 -24.77
CA VAL A 89 3.31 -10.30 -24.77
C VAL A 89 2.96 -11.55 -23.98
N LEU A 90 2.32 -11.39 -22.80
CA LEU A 90 1.87 -12.49 -21.97
C LEU A 90 0.77 -13.30 -22.68
N LEU A 91 -0.20 -12.62 -23.29
CA LEU A 91 -1.27 -13.27 -24.06
C LEU A 91 -0.71 -14.07 -25.22
N GLN A 92 0.20 -13.49 -26.00
CA GLN A 92 0.84 -14.19 -27.12
C GLN A 92 1.66 -15.40 -26.64
N ALA A 93 2.33 -15.31 -25.49
CA ALA A 93 3.05 -16.44 -24.90
C ALA A 93 2.09 -17.55 -24.46
N LYS A 94 0.95 -17.20 -23.84
CA LYS A 94 -0.11 -18.15 -23.47
C LYS A 94 -0.72 -18.82 -24.70
N ASP A 95 -0.98 -18.08 -25.78
CA ASP A 95 -1.53 -18.63 -27.02
C ASP A 95 -0.58 -19.65 -27.66
N LYS A 96 0.72 -19.33 -27.72
CA LYS A 96 1.73 -20.26 -28.22
C LYS A 96 1.84 -21.52 -27.35
N ALA A 97 1.85 -21.35 -26.02
CA ALA A 97 1.90 -22.49 -25.10
C ALA A 97 0.64 -23.36 -25.20
N SER A 98 -0.53 -22.74 -25.35
CA SER A 98 -1.81 -23.42 -25.54
C SER A 98 -1.83 -24.22 -26.84
N ALA A 99 -1.35 -23.65 -27.95
CA ALA A 99 -1.22 -24.37 -29.22
C ALA A 99 -0.33 -25.62 -29.09
N VAL A 100 0.84 -25.49 -28.45
CA VAL A 100 1.75 -26.63 -28.22
C VAL A 100 1.10 -27.69 -27.32
N ALA A 101 0.41 -27.27 -26.25
CA ALA A 101 -0.28 -28.19 -25.35
C ALA A 101 -1.43 -28.93 -26.04
N LYS A 102 -2.20 -28.22 -26.88
CA LYS A 102 -3.27 -28.80 -27.69
C LYS A 102 -2.73 -29.84 -28.67
N ASP A 103 -1.69 -29.50 -29.42
CA ASP A 103 -1.06 -30.44 -30.37
C ASP A 103 -0.51 -31.68 -29.64
N ALA A 104 0.11 -31.50 -28.47
CA ALA A 104 0.60 -32.59 -27.66
C ALA A 104 -0.53 -33.48 -27.13
N ALA A 105 -1.63 -32.88 -26.66
CA ALA A 105 -2.80 -33.62 -26.18
C ALA A 105 -3.43 -34.44 -27.31
N ASN A 106 -3.69 -33.83 -28.47
CA ASN A 106 -4.27 -34.50 -29.64
C ASN A 106 -3.36 -35.64 -30.14
N ARG A 107 -2.04 -35.44 -30.12
CA ARG A 107 -1.09 -36.52 -30.44
C ARG A 107 -1.22 -37.72 -29.49
N TRP A 108 -1.42 -37.48 -28.19
CA TRP A 108 -1.65 -38.57 -27.25
C TRP A 108 -3.03 -39.20 -27.43
N THR A 109 -4.06 -38.42 -27.77
CA THR A 109 -5.38 -38.93 -28.16
C THR A 109 -5.28 -39.89 -29.35
N ASP A 110 -4.57 -39.50 -30.41
CA ASP A 110 -4.34 -40.37 -31.58
C ASP A 110 -3.56 -41.65 -31.23
N ASN A 111 -2.56 -41.54 -30.35
CA ASN A 111 -1.84 -42.70 -29.85
C ASN A 111 -2.76 -43.65 -29.07
N ILE A 112 -3.66 -43.11 -28.23
CA ILE A 112 -4.65 -43.89 -27.47
C ILE A 112 -5.58 -44.63 -28.44
N PHE A 113 -6.11 -43.95 -29.46
CA PHE A 113 -6.96 -44.58 -30.48
C PHE A 113 -6.22 -45.66 -31.27
N THR A 114 -4.93 -45.46 -31.54
CA THR A 114 -4.08 -46.48 -32.19
C THR A 114 -3.95 -47.74 -31.32
N VAL A 115 -3.72 -47.58 -30.02
CA VAL A 115 -3.65 -48.70 -29.07
C VAL A 115 -5.01 -49.38 -28.92
N GLN A 116 -6.09 -48.60 -28.83
CA GLN A 116 -7.45 -49.12 -28.77
C GLN A 116 -7.79 -49.97 -30.01
N ALA A 117 -7.42 -49.51 -31.21
CA ALA A 117 -7.60 -50.24 -32.45
C ALA A 117 -6.80 -51.56 -32.46
N TYR A 118 -5.54 -51.53 -32.02
CA TYR A 118 -4.73 -52.74 -31.86
C TYR A 118 -5.34 -53.74 -30.87
N CYS A 119 -5.84 -53.25 -29.73
CA CYS A 119 -6.48 -54.09 -28.72
C CYS A 119 -7.75 -54.75 -29.22
N ARG A 120 -8.56 -54.01 -29.99
CA ARG A 120 -9.74 -54.56 -30.67
C ARG A 120 -9.36 -55.66 -31.65
N ASP A 121 -8.37 -55.41 -32.51
CA ASP A 121 -8.03 -56.31 -33.60
C ASP A 121 -7.26 -57.56 -33.13
N LYS A 122 -6.46 -57.47 -32.06
CA LYS A 122 -5.65 -58.59 -31.54
C LYS A 122 -6.26 -59.35 -30.37
N PHE A 123 -7.02 -58.66 -29.52
CA PHE A 123 -7.55 -59.24 -28.27
C PHE A 123 -9.09 -59.27 -28.24
N MET A 124 -9.77 -58.90 -29.33
CA MET A 124 -11.25 -58.83 -29.42
C MET A 124 -11.88 -57.97 -28.33
N MET A 125 -11.15 -56.97 -27.82
CA MET A 125 -11.65 -56.03 -26.81
C MET A 125 -12.50 -54.96 -27.48
N SER A 126 -13.74 -54.77 -27.03
CA SER A 126 -14.58 -53.69 -27.57
C SER A 126 -14.04 -52.32 -27.17
N GLY A 127 -14.32 -51.28 -27.96
CA GLY A 127 -13.89 -49.92 -27.64
C GLY A 127 -14.48 -49.42 -26.32
N ALA A 128 -15.72 -49.81 -26.00
CA ALA A 128 -16.38 -49.47 -24.74
C ALA A 128 -15.71 -50.15 -23.53
N ASP A 129 -15.35 -51.43 -23.65
CA ASP A 129 -14.64 -52.15 -22.58
C ASP A 129 -13.23 -51.56 -22.37
N PHE A 130 -12.52 -51.21 -23.46
CA PHE A 130 -11.24 -50.53 -23.37
C PHE A 130 -11.37 -49.20 -22.63
N ASN A 131 -12.32 -48.35 -23.05
CA ASN A 131 -12.53 -47.04 -22.43
C ASN A 131 -12.90 -47.17 -20.95
N SER A 132 -13.80 -48.09 -20.59
CA SER A 132 -14.16 -48.35 -19.20
C SER A 132 -12.96 -48.82 -18.36
N ASN A 133 -12.14 -49.73 -18.90
CA ASN A 133 -10.95 -50.25 -18.21
C ASN A 133 -9.87 -49.19 -17.95
N PHE A 134 -9.73 -48.21 -18.84
CA PHE A 134 -8.74 -47.12 -18.72
C PHE A 134 -9.34 -45.79 -18.20
N GLY A 135 -10.62 -45.77 -17.82
CA GLY A 135 -11.29 -44.58 -17.31
C GLY A 135 -11.45 -43.46 -18.34
N LEU A 136 -11.54 -43.80 -19.62
CA LEU A 136 -11.76 -42.85 -20.70
C LEU A 136 -13.26 -42.49 -20.79
N PRO A 137 -13.62 -41.20 -20.86
CA PRO A 137 -14.99 -40.76 -21.11
C PRO A 137 -15.55 -41.29 -22.44
N GLU A 138 -16.88 -41.36 -22.55
CA GLU A 138 -17.54 -41.75 -23.82
C GLU A 138 -17.37 -40.69 -24.92
N ASP A 139 -17.22 -39.42 -24.54
CA ASP A 139 -16.98 -38.27 -25.40
C ASP A 139 -15.50 -37.93 -25.55
N PHE A 140 -14.60 -38.86 -25.21
CA PHE A 140 -13.16 -38.67 -25.37
C PHE A 140 -12.80 -38.54 -26.85
N ASP A 141 -12.37 -37.34 -27.25
CA ASP A 141 -11.97 -37.02 -28.61
C ASP A 141 -10.89 -35.92 -28.62
N ASN A 142 -10.42 -35.57 -29.81
CA ASN A 142 -9.48 -34.49 -30.05
C ASN A 142 -10.07 -33.13 -29.62
N ILE A 143 -9.20 -32.28 -29.08
CA ILE A 143 -9.53 -30.91 -28.70
C ILE A 143 -9.68 -30.09 -30.00
N PRO A 144 -10.83 -29.43 -30.24
CA PRO A 144 -11.12 -28.66 -31.45
C PRO A 144 -10.25 -27.43 -31.61
#